data_AF-A0A9E5AYT2-F1
#
_entry.id   AF-A0A9E5AYT2-F1
#
_cell.length_a   1.000
_cell.length_b   1.000
_cell.length_c   1.000
_cell.angle_alpha   90.00
_cell.angle_beta   90.00
_cell.angle_gamma   90.00
#
_symmetry.space_group_name_H-M   'P 1'
#
loop_
_entity.id
_entity.type
_entity.pdbx_description
1 polymer ?
#
loop_
_entity_poly.entity_id
_entity_poly.type
_entity_poly.pdbx_seq_one_letter_code
_entity_poly.pdbx_strand_id
1 'polypeptide(L)'
;MYRRIGFFCLLLFIVATWSCRVSFAEENAIQSVRILTQEEAKRRNLYLRELSTTGGGGLSSMVNVLPISSRLTTEQPLLPISTKSLPLSNTKQESLRGQTAPIPLGSMIKLLDDQNPNTQEDTVVYYIDPAGLRHAFPNEKIFLSWNPNYKKVLLVNKLELTTFPLANTRMTYKPYTHLVKIKTQPRVYIVTQNAVLRWVKTEALAKQLYGKQWKTLIDDLPTDIMKDYQIGMPIAQKSDISNVQKNIARKNATR
;
A
#
# COMPACT_ATOMS: atom_id res chain seq x y z
N MET A 1 18.36 -4.07 -65.03
CA MET A 1 17.77 -3.34 -63.88
C MET A 1 16.58 -4.12 -63.30
N TYR A 2 16.77 -5.37 -62.83
CA TYR A 2 15.71 -6.20 -62.22
C TYR A 2 16.37 -7.32 -61.40
N ARG A 3 16.93 -7.02 -60.21
CA ARG A 3 17.45 -8.07 -59.32
C ARG A 3 17.60 -7.69 -57.84
N ARG A 4 16.87 -6.67 -57.36
CA ARG A 4 16.95 -6.23 -55.95
C ARG A 4 15.60 -6.10 -55.22
N ILE A 5 14.47 -6.39 -55.87
CA ILE A 5 13.14 -6.21 -55.28
C ILE A 5 12.61 -7.48 -54.57
N GLY A 6 13.15 -8.66 -54.88
CA GLY A 6 12.68 -9.93 -54.28
C GLY A 6 13.07 -10.16 -52.82
N PHE A 7 14.20 -9.60 -52.37
CA PHE A 7 14.72 -9.88 -51.02
C PHE A 7 14.02 -9.08 -49.91
N PHE A 8 13.52 -7.88 -50.23
CA PHE A 8 12.80 -7.03 -49.28
C PHE A 8 11.37 -7.53 -49.02
N CYS A 9 10.74 -8.18 -50.01
CA CYS A 9 9.38 -8.70 -49.86
C CYS A 9 9.34 -9.98 -49.00
N LEU A 10 10.38 -10.83 -49.07
CA LEU A 10 10.46 -12.05 -48.26
C LEU A 10 10.70 -11.76 -46.77
N LEU A 11 11.48 -10.72 -46.44
CA LEU A 11 11.80 -10.34 -45.07
C LEU A 11 10.61 -9.73 -44.32
N LEU A 12 9.77 -8.95 -45.02
CA LEU A 12 8.52 -8.41 -44.46
C LEU A 12 7.48 -9.51 -44.16
N PHE A 13 7.41 -10.57 -44.98
CA PHE A 13 6.54 -11.72 -44.71
C PHE A 13 6.99 -12.54 -43.49
N ILE A 14 8.31 -12.67 -43.26
CA ILE A 14 8.85 -13.40 -42.10
C ILE A 14 8.59 -12.61 -40.79
N VAL A 15 8.72 -11.29 -40.79
CA VAL A 15 8.45 -10.47 -39.59
C VAL A 15 6.97 -10.43 -39.25
N ALA A 16 6.09 -10.29 -40.25
CA ALA A 16 4.63 -10.29 -40.04
C ALA A 16 4.11 -11.63 -39.50
N THR A 17 4.65 -12.75 -39.97
CA THR A 17 4.28 -14.09 -39.46
C THR A 17 4.81 -14.36 -38.06
N TRP A 18 5.95 -13.76 -37.68
CA TRP A 18 6.51 -13.87 -36.33
C TRP A 18 5.71 -13.04 -35.30
N SER A 19 5.33 -11.80 -35.63
CA SER A 19 4.48 -10.97 -34.76
C SER A 19 3.09 -11.57 -34.55
N CYS A 20 2.51 -12.24 -35.55
CA CYS A 20 1.19 -12.87 -35.42
C CYS A 20 1.23 -14.14 -34.53
N ARG A 21 2.36 -14.88 -34.52
CA ARG A 21 2.54 -16.07 -33.66
C ARG A 21 2.71 -15.74 -32.18
N VAL A 22 3.33 -14.61 -31.84
CA VAL A 22 3.55 -14.20 -30.44
C VAL A 22 2.25 -13.76 -29.77
N SER A 23 1.40 -13.00 -30.45
CA SER A 23 0.10 -12.57 -29.92
C SER A 23 -0.86 -13.74 -29.64
N PHE A 24 -0.84 -14.79 -30.48
CA PHE A 24 -1.70 -15.96 -30.28
C PHE A 24 -1.24 -16.86 -29.11
N ALA A 25 0.05 -16.84 -28.75
CA ALA A 25 0.55 -17.56 -27.59
C ALA A 25 0.17 -16.88 -26.26
N GLU A 26 0.13 -15.55 -26.24
CA GLU A 26 -0.21 -14.75 -25.06
C GLU A 26 -1.71 -14.79 -24.74
N GLU A 27 -2.58 -14.79 -25.76
CA GLU A 27 -4.04 -14.94 -25.57
C GLU A 27 -4.43 -16.32 -25.00
N ASN A 28 -3.76 -17.40 -25.43
CA ASN A 28 -4.04 -18.75 -24.91
C ASN A 28 -3.59 -18.94 -23.45
N ALA A 29 -2.51 -18.26 -23.03
CA ALA A 29 -2.08 -18.24 -21.63
C ALA A 29 -3.07 -17.46 -20.75
N ILE A 30 -3.64 -16.36 -21.24
CA ILE A 30 -4.63 -15.56 -20.50
C ILE A 30 -5.97 -16.31 -20.39
N GLN A 31 -6.39 -17.04 -21.43
CA GLN A 31 -7.62 -17.85 -21.39
C GLN A 31 -7.53 -19.03 -20.42
N SER A 32 -6.40 -19.73 -20.37
CA SER A 32 -6.21 -20.86 -19.43
C SER A 32 -6.22 -20.44 -17.96
N VAL A 33 -5.63 -19.29 -17.61
CA VAL A 33 -5.67 -18.74 -16.24
C VAL A 33 -7.10 -18.30 -15.85
N ARG A 34 -7.89 -17.76 -16.79
CA ARG A 34 -9.31 -17.42 -16.54
C ARG A 34 -10.19 -18.64 -16.30
N ILE A 35 -9.91 -19.77 -16.95
CA ILE A 35 -10.67 -21.02 -16.75
C ILE A 35 -10.37 -21.62 -15.37
N LEU A 36 -9.10 -21.61 -14.94
CA LEU A 36 -8.70 -22.13 -13.62
C LEU A 36 -9.31 -21.32 -12.45
N THR A 37 -9.35 -20.00 -12.57
CA THR A 37 -9.94 -19.12 -11.53
C THR A 37 -11.47 -19.27 -11.42
N GLN A 38 -12.15 -19.51 -12.54
CA GLN A 38 -13.59 -19.80 -12.58
C GLN A 38 -13.93 -21.16 -11.95
N GLU A 39 -13.09 -22.17 -12.13
CA GLU A 39 -13.30 -23.51 -11.55
C GLU A 39 -13.05 -23.51 -10.02
N GLU A 40 -12.03 -22.80 -9.55
CA GLU A 40 -11.76 -22.63 -8.11
C GLU A 40 -12.89 -21.85 -7.38
N ALA A 41 -13.47 -20.84 -8.03
CA ALA A 41 -14.63 -20.11 -7.51
C ALA A 41 -15.89 -20.99 -7.44
N LYS A 42 -16.09 -21.89 -8.42
CA LYS A 42 -17.18 -22.88 -8.38
C LYS A 42 -16.97 -23.93 -7.29
N ARG A 43 -15.74 -24.42 -7.07
CA ARG A 43 -15.43 -25.37 -5.99
C ARG A 43 -15.61 -24.77 -4.59
N ARG A 44 -15.27 -23.49 -4.38
CA ARG A 44 -15.54 -22.79 -3.10
C ARG A 44 -17.04 -22.65 -2.81
N ASN A 45 -17.86 -22.35 -3.81
CA ASN A 45 -19.31 -22.23 -3.63
C ASN A 45 -20.01 -23.58 -3.39
N LEU A 46 -19.42 -24.69 -3.84
CA LEU A 46 -19.93 -26.04 -3.55
C LEU A 46 -19.67 -26.43 -2.08
N TYR A 47 -18.49 -26.11 -1.54
CA TYR A 47 -18.13 -26.38 -0.14
C TYR A 47 -19.03 -25.66 0.88
N LEU A 48 -19.51 -24.46 0.54
CA LEU A 48 -20.44 -23.70 1.39
C LEU A 48 -21.88 -24.23 1.36
N ARG A 49 -22.24 -25.06 0.39
CA ARG A 49 -23.59 -25.63 0.24
C ARG A 49 -23.73 -26.99 0.94
N GLU A 50 -22.64 -27.75 1.05
CA GLU A 50 -22.60 -29.03 1.78
C GLU A 50 -22.60 -28.85 3.30
N LEU A 51 -22.06 -27.74 3.81
CA LEU A 51 -22.10 -27.37 5.23
C LEU A 51 -23.49 -26.94 5.73
N SER A 52 -24.45 -26.67 4.82
CA SER A 52 -25.84 -26.39 5.17
C SER A 52 -26.78 -27.58 4.98
N THR A 53 -26.29 -28.73 4.49
CA THR A 53 -27.12 -29.90 4.17
C THR A 53 -26.67 -31.22 4.79
N THR A 54 -25.71 -31.21 5.71
CA THR A 54 -25.31 -32.42 6.44
C THR A 54 -25.13 -32.13 7.93
N GLY A 55 -26.11 -32.54 8.74
CA GLY A 55 -26.02 -32.36 10.20
C GLY A 55 -27.28 -32.69 10.98
N GLY A 56 -28.04 -33.71 10.57
CA GLY A 56 -29.05 -34.33 11.41
C GLY A 56 -28.46 -35.53 12.15
N GLY A 57 -28.42 -35.45 13.49
CA GLY A 57 -28.22 -36.55 14.45
C GLY A 57 -26.76 -36.73 14.89
N GLY A 58 -26.38 -36.72 16.16
CA GLY A 58 -27.11 -36.61 17.43
C GLY A 58 -26.16 -37.05 18.55
N LEU A 59 -26.26 -36.42 19.73
CA LEU A 59 -26.26 -37.03 21.08
C LEU A 59 -25.93 -35.97 22.16
N SER A 60 -26.97 -35.66 22.94
CA SER A 60 -27.00 -35.47 24.41
C SER A 60 -25.95 -34.58 25.09
N SER A 61 -26.34 -33.42 25.63
CA SER A 61 -26.99 -33.33 26.95
C SER A 61 -27.20 -31.89 27.40
N MET A 62 -28.48 -31.58 27.67
CA MET A 62 -29.04 -30.62 28.66
C MET A 62 -28.76 -29.13 28.43
N VAL A 63 -29.78 -28.27 28.29
CA VAL A 63 -30.77 -27.95 29.33
C VAL A 63 -32.20 -27.71 28.77
N ASN A 64 -33.18 -28.26 29.51
CA ASN A 64 -34.66 -28.12 29.50
C ASN A 64 -35.17 -26.73 29.04
N VAL A 65 -36.11 -26.53 28.09
CA VAL A 65 -37.51 -27.00 27.87
C VAL A 65 -38.44 -26.58 29.04
N LEU A 66 -39.45 -25.70 28.87
CA LEU A 66 -40.83 -26.00 28.44
C LEU A 66 -41.72 -24.72 28.42
N PRO A 67 -42.97 -24.78 27.87
CA PRO A 67 -43.53 -23.83 26.91
C PRO A 67 -44.72 -23.03 27.51
N ILE A 68 -45.49 -22.30 26.69
CA ILE A 68 -46.97 -22.21 26.79
C ILE A 68 -47.54 -21.49 25.55
N SER A 69 -48.65 -22.03 25.05
CA SER A 69 -49.49 -21.51 23.98
C SER A 69 -50.38 -20.34 24.43
N SER A 70 -50.71 -19.48 23.45
CA SER A 70 -51.94 -18.68 23.28
C SER A 70 -52.41 -17.73 24.38
N ARG A 71 -52.45 -16.43 24.07
CA ARG A 71 -53.56 -15.56 24.49
C ARG A 71 -53.78 -14.38 23.51
N LEU A 72 -55.03 -14.23 23.06
CA LEU A 72 -55.58 -13.04 22.40
C LEU A 72 -55.45 -11.80 23.27
N THR A 73 -55.26 -10.63 22.63
CA THR A 73 -55.68 -9.23 22.92
C THR A 73 -54.57 -8.32 22.39
N THR A 74 -54.76 -7.22 21.66
CA THR A 74 -55.91 -6.36 21.37
C THR A 74 -55.51 -5.51 20.16
N GLU A 75 -56.46 -5.22 19.27
CA GLU A 75 -56.29 -4.24 18.19
C GLU A 75 -55.98 -2.82 18.71
N GLN A 76 -55.43 -2.01 17.79
CA GLN A 76 -55.49 -0.54 17.67
C GLN A 76 -54.26 0.26 18.15
N PRO A 77 -53.96 1.42 17.52
CA PRO A 77 -54.13 1.81 16.13
C PRO A 77 -52.83 2.38 15.51
N LEU A 78 -52.77 2.39 14.17
CA LEU A 78 -51.70 3.02 13.38
C LEU A 78 -51.62 4.53 13.71
N LEU A 79 -50.50 4.97 14.26
CA LEU A 79 -50.13 6.39 14.23
C LEU A 79 -49.44 6.68 12.89
N PRO A 80 -49.80 7.79 12.21
CA PRO A 80 -49.40 8.05 10.84
C PRO A 80 -47.88 8.18 10.71
N ILE A 81 -47.33 7.47 9.74
CA ILE A 81 -45.96 7.67 9.25
C ILE A 81 -45.87 9.14 8.83
N SER A 82 -45.17 9.94 9.62
CA SER A 82 -44.75 11.28 9.21
C SER A 82 -43.73 11.09 8.10
N THR A 83 -44.22 11.06 6.85
CA THR A 83 -43.40 11.24 5.66
C THR A 83 -42.93 12.68 5.63
N LYS A 84 -41.87 12.98 6.38
CA LYS A 84 -41.06 14.15 6.12
C LYS A 84 -40.05 13.78 5.02
N SER A 85 -40.57 13.63 3.80
CA SER A 85 -39.76 13.72 2.60
C SER A 85 -39.16 15.12 2.53
N LEU A 86 -37.84 15.20 2.70
CA LEU A 86 -37.02 16.39 2.47
C LEU A 86 -35.66 15.90 1.94
N PRO A 87 -35.03 16.66 1.04
CA PRO A 87 -35.16 16.43 -0.39
C PRO A 87 -33.90 15.82 -1.00
N LEU A 88 -33.99 15.38 -2.26
CA LEU A 88 -32.84 15.32 -3.16
C LEU A 88 -32.20 16.72 -3.20
N SER A 89 -31.19 16.95 -2.38
CA SER A 89 -30.25 18.04 -2.57
C SER A 89 -28.98 17.71 -1.83
N ASN A 90 -28.08 17.00 -2.51
CA ASN A 90 -26.66 17.31 -2.44
C ASN A 90 -25.99 17.00 -3.78
N THR A 91 -26.52 17.62 -4.83
CA THR A 91 -25.76 17.98 -6.05
C THR A 91 -24.72 19.08 -5.75
N LYS A 92 -24.14 19.07 -4.55
CA LYS A 92 -23.19 20.08 -4.05
C LYS A 92 -22.07 19.44 -3.23
N GLN A 93 -21.59 18.27 -3.65
CA GLN A 93 -20.22 17.84 -3.35
C GLN A 93 -19.39 17.53 -4.60
N GLU A 94 -19.96 17.66 -5.81
CA GLU A 94 -19.23 17.54 -7.09
C GLU A 94 -18.87 18.88 -7.76
N SER A 95 -19.13 20.05 -7.14
CA SER A 95 -18.80 21.35 -7.76
C SER A 95 -18.07 22.37 -6.88
N LEU A 96 -17.45 21.95 -5.76
CA LEU A 96 -16.55 22.80 -4.97
C LEU A 96 -15.11 22.30 -4.99
N ARG A 97 -14.52 22.17 -6.18
CA ARG A 97 -13.10 22.49 -6.43
C ARG A 97 -12.96 23.06 -7.83
N GLY A 98 -13.40 24.30 -7.98
CA GLY A 98 -12.88 25.17 -9.04
C GLY A 98 -11.39 25.36 -8.79
N GLN A 99 -10.58 25.06 -9.81
CA GLN A 99 -9.14 25.33 -9.88
C GLN A 99 -8.39 24.91 -8.60
N THR A 100 -8.05 23.63 -8.51
CA THR A 100 -6.99 23.19 -7.60
C THR A 100 -5.74 24.01 -7.90
N ALA A 101 -5.32 24.83 -6.94
CA ALA A 101 -4.03 25.51 -7.02
C ALA A 101 -2.95 24.49 -7.41
N PRO A 102 -1.97 24.87 -8.26
CA PRO A 102 -0.92 23.96 -8.69
C PRO A 102 -0.31 23.23 -7.49
N ILE A 103 -0.24 21.90 -7.57
CA ILE A 103 0.34 21.09 -6.48
C ILE A 103 1.81 21.51 -6.33
N PRO A 104 2.20 22.07 -5.18
CA PRO A 104 3.56 22.58 -5.03
C PRO A 104 4.56 21.44 -4.99
N LEU A 105 5.73 21.64 -5.59
CA LEU A 105 6.84 20.70 -5.48
C LEU A 105 7.29 20.56 -4.01
N GLY A 106 7.72 19.36 -3.61
CA GLY A 106 8.00 19.04 -2.21
C GLY A 106 6.76 18.71 -1.37
N SER A 107 5.57 18.72 -1.97
CA SER A 107 4.34 18.30 -1.29
C SER A 107 4.24 16.78 -1.16
N MET A 108 3.38 16.35 -0.24
CA MET A 108 2.97 14.95 -0.15
C MET A 108 1.53 14.86 -0.60
N ILE A 109 1.24 13.87 -1.44
CA ILE A 109 -0.07 13.67 -2.03
C ILE A 109 -0.54 12.24 -1.81
N LYS A 110 -1.86 12.06 -1.74
CA LYS A 110 -2.54 10.77 -1.65
C LYS A 110 -3.81 10.86 -2.49
N LEU A 111 -4.22 9.76 -3.11
CA LEU A 111 -5.51 9.75 -3.80
C LEU A 111 -6.65 9.91 -2.79
N LEU A 112 -7.75 10.47 -3.28
CA LEU A 112 -9.02 10.39 -2.57
C LEU A 112 -9.44 8.91 -2.41
N ASP A 113 -9.92 8.59 -1.22
CA ASP A 113 -10.48 7.28 -0.90
C ASP A 113 -11.70 7.02 -1.79
N ASP A 114 -11.68 5.89 -2.50
CA ASP A 114 -12.76 5.45 -3.39
C ASP A 114 -13.84 4.63 -2.64
N GLN A 115 -13.67 4.46 -1.32
CA GLN A 115 -14.52 3.68 -0.40
C GLN A 115 -14.66 2.21 -0.77
N ASN A 116 -13.81 1.69 -1.68
CA ASN A 116 -13.85 0.30 -2.06
C ASN A 116 -12.82 -0.49 -1.24
N PRO A 117 -13.25 -1.34 -0.31
CA PRO A 117 -12.33 -2.10 0.54
C PRO A 117 -11.48 -3.13 -0.23
N ASN A 118 -11.78 -3.38 -1.50
CA ASN A 118 -11.05 -4.33 -2.34
C ASN A 118 -9.90 -3.69 -3.15
N THR A 119 -9.81 -2.36 -3.18
CA THR A 119 -8.73 -1.63 -3.83
C THR A 119 -7.73 -1.12 -2.80
N GLN A 120 -6.48 -0.95 -3.23
CA GLN A 120 -5.41 -0.35 -2.40
C GLN A 120 -4.74 0.82 -3.11
N GLU A 121 -5.25 1.24 -4.27
CA GLU A 121 -4.65 2.31 -5.09
C GLU A 121 -4.54 3.62 -4.30
N ASP A 122 -5.52 3.86 -3.42
CA ASP A 122 -5.67 5.06 -2.61
C ASP A 122 -4.88 5.03 -1.31
N THR A 123 -4.36 3.88 -0.88
CA THR A 123 -3.66 3.75 0.41
C THR A 123 -2.28 4.41 0.43
N VAL A 124 -1.63 4.52 -0.73
CA VAL A 124 -0.22 4.92 -0.85
C VAL A 124 -0.07 6.44 -0.79
N VAL A 125 0.83 6.91 0.06
CA VAL A 125 1.28 8.31 0.08
C VAL A 125 2.47 8.47 -0.85
N TYR A 126 2.50 9.57 -1.59
CA TYR A 126 3.60 9.95 -2.47
C TYR A 126 4.23 11.27 -2.04
N TYR A 127 5.54 11.40 -2.22
CA TYR A 127 6.27 12.67 -2.14
C TYR A 127 6.61 13.16 -3.55
N ILE A 128 6.35 14.43 -3.86
CA ILE A 128 6.74 15.04 -5.12
C ILE A 128 8.09 15.72 -4.96
N ASP A 129 9.10 15.27 -5.69
CA ASP A 129 10.42 15.87 -5.65
C ASP A 129 10.48 17.21 -6.43
N PRO A 130 11.57 17.97 -6.32
CA PRO A 130 11.77 19.19 -7.12
C PRO A 130 11.84 18.97 -8.63
N ALA A 131 12.00 17.72 -9.10
CA ALA A 131 11.99 17.37 -10.52
C ALA A 131 10.57 17.01 -11.03
N GLY A 132 9.57 16.98 -10.15
CA GLY A 132 8.19 16.61 -10.49
C GLY A 132 7.96 15.09 -10.57
N LEU A 133 8.85 14.28 -9.99
CA LEU A 133 8.67 12.84 -9.88
C LEU A 133 7.99 12.49 -8.55
N ARG A 134 7.09 11.51 -8.59
CA ARG A 134 6.43 11.01 -7.38
C ARG A 134 7.16 9.79 -6.81
N HIS A 135 7.55 9.86 -5.55
CA HIS A 135 8.19 8.79 -4.81
C HIS A 135 7.19 8.17 -3.82
N ALA A 136 6.92 6.87 -3.95
CA ALA A 136 6.01 6.17 -3.06
C ALA A 136 6.62 5.94 -1.68
N PHE A 137 5.83 6.12 -0.63
CA PHE A 137 6.13 5.61 0.72
C PHE A 137 5.63 4.16 0.83
N PRO A 138 6.52 3.16 0.94
CA PRO A 138 6.12 1.76 0.91
C PRO A 138 5.52 1.28 2.24
N ASN A 139 5.68 2.03 3.33
CA ASN A 139 5.14 1.71 4.66
C ASN A 139 4.82 3.01 5.41
N GLU A 140 3.75 3.00 6.21
CA GLU A 140 3.39 4.06 7.14
C GLU A 140 4.55 4.43 8.07
N LYS A 141 5.29 3.45 8.62
CA LYS A 141 6.41 3.76 9.53
C LYS A 141 7.49 4.63 8.86
N ILE A 142 7.73 4.42 7.57
CA ILE A 142 8.68 5.24 6.80
C ILE A 142 8.12 6.65 6.64
N PHE A 143 6.85 6.78 6.26
CA PHE A 143 6.18 8.07 6.19
C PHE A 143 6.26 8.83 7.53
N LEU A 144 5.96 8.15 8.63
CA LEU A 144 5.97 8.71 9.98
C LEU A 144 7.38 9.15 10.43
N SER A 145 8.42 8.48 9.94
CA SER A 145 9.81 8.91 10.19
C SER A 145 10.13 10.29 9.60
N TRP A 146 9.46 10.68 8.52
CA TRP A 146 9.59 12.00 7.88
C TRP A 146 8.61 13.01 8.45
N ASN A 147 7.38 12.58 8.72
CA ASN A 147 6.26 13.45 9.09
C ASN A 147 5.48 12.88 10.28
N PRO A 148 5.20 13.65 11.33
CA PRO A 148 4.56 13.12 12.53
C PRO A 148 3.09 12.70 12.33
N ASN A 149 2.43 13.15 11.27
CA ASN A 149 1.03 12.87 10.97
C ASN A 149 0.71 13.18 9.49
N TYR A 150 -0.50 12.84 9.08
CA TYR A 150 -1.02 13.03 7.72
C TYR A 150 -1.55 14.45 7.43
N LYS A 151 -1.44 15.42 8.36
CA LYS A 151 -2.05 16.75 8.20
C LYS A 151 -1.51 17.55 7.00
N LYS A 152 -0.29 17.22 6.55
CA LYS A 152 0.37 17.87 5.41
C LYS A 152 0.18 17.11 4.09
N VAL A 153 -0.59 16.03 4.09
CA VAL A 153 -0.87 15.25 2.89
C VAL A 153 -2.05 15.87 2.16
N LEU A 154 -1.84 16.24 0.91
CA LEU A 154 -2.89 16.77 0.05
C LEU A 154 -3.63 15.62 -0.62
N LEU A 155 -4.95 15.70 -0.63
CA LEU A 155 -5.78 14.76 -1.37
C LEU A 155 -5.95 15.26 -2.80
N VAL A 156 -5.66 14.38 -3.76
CA VAL A 156 -5.69 14.63 -5.20
C VAL A 156 -6.56 13.61 -5.91
N ASN A 157 -7.06 13.94 -7.10
CA ASN A 157 -7.76 12.97 -7.94
C ASN A 157 -6.78 12.15 -8.79
N LYS A 158 -7.30 11.11 -9.48
CA LYS A 158 -6.48 10.21 -10.31
C LYS A 158 -5.76 10.93 -11.46
N LEU A 159 -6.43 11.90 -12.09
CA LEU A 159 -5.86 12.66 -13.22
C LEU A 159 -4.68 13.51 -12.75
N GLU A 160 -4.83 14.24 -11.65
CA GLU A 160 -3.75 15.02 -11.01
C GLU A 160 -2.58 14.12 -10.61
N LEU A 161 -2.84 12.97 -9.99
CA LEU A 161 -1.78 12.04 -9.63
C LEU A 161 -0.98 11.59 -10.87
N THR A 162 -1.65 11.29 -11.99
CA THR A 162 -1.00 10.83 -13.24
C THR A 162 -0.14 11.89 -13.91
N THR A 163 -0.32 13.18 -13.59
CA THR A 163 0.57 14.25 -14.08
C THR A 163 2.00 14.14 -13.57
N PHE A 164 2.21 13.46 -12.44
CA PHE A 164 3.52 13.20 -11.86
C PHE A 164 3.97 11.78 -12.20
N PRO A 165 5.03 11.60 -13.01
CA PRO A 165 5.57 10.28 -13.31
C PRO A 165 6.11 9.59 -12.06
N LEU A 166 6.00 8.25 -12.01
CA LEU A 166 6.55 7.47 -10.91
C LEU A 166 8.08 7.47 -10.97
N ALA A 167 8.72 7.81 -9.85
CA ALA A 167 10.17 7.69 -9.72
C ALA A 167 10.61 6.23 -9.66
N ASN A 168 11.82 5.95 -10.14
CA ASN A 168 12.44 4.63 -9.98
C ASN A 168 12.82 4.32 -8.52
N THR A 169 12.93 5.35 -7.68
CA THR A 169 13.29 5.23 -6.27
C THR A 169 12.08 5.46 -5.37
N ARG A 170 11.93 4.61 -4.36
CA ARG A 170 10.92 4.77 -3.30
C ARG A 170 11.50 5.56 -2.14
N MET A 171 10.62 6.10 -1.30
CA MET A 171 11.02 6.78 -0.08
C MET A 171 11.53 5.76 0.95
N THR A 172 12.66 6.06 1.57
CA THR A 172 13.26 5.27 2.65
C THR A 172 13.14 5.98 3.99
N TYR A 173 13.35 5.27 5.10
CA TYR A 173 13.43 5.85 6.44
C TYR A 173 14.29 7.13 6.48
N LYS A 174 13.82 8.13 7.22
CA LYS A 174 14.56 9.38 7.40
C LYS A 174 15.90 9.10 8.07
N PRO A 175 17.03 9.55 7.49
CA PRO A 175 18.35 9.27 8.03
C PRO A 175 18.48 9.64 9.51
N TYR A 176 19.09 8.75 10.28
CA TYR A 176 19.45 8.92 11.68
C TYR A 176 18.28 9.11 12.64
N THR A 177 17.05 8.79 12.23
CA THR A 177 15.86 8.92 13.08
C THR A 177 15.50 7.65 13.82
N HIS A 178 15.54 6.52 13.11
CA HIS A 178 15.15 5.20 13.62
C HIS A 178 16.28 4.20 13.37
N LEU A 179 16.26 3.15 14.17
CA LEU A 179 17.04 1.94 13.96
C LEU A 179 16.16 0.94 13.23
N VAL A 180 16.75 0.15 12.35
CA VAL A 180 16.02 -0.87 11.61
C VAL A 180 16.63 -2.24 11.80
N LYS A 181 15.78 -3.25 11.94
CA LYS A 181 16.17 -4.66 12.01
C LYS A 181 15.49 -5.40 10.86
N ILE A 182 16.23 -6.24 10.16
CA ILE A 182 15.63 -7.11 9.15
C ILE A 182 15.01 -8.30 9.87
N LYS A 183 13.74 -8.64 9.61
CA LYS A 183 13.04 -9.72 10.33
C LYS A 183 13.80 -11.06 10.35
N THR A 184 14.52 -11.36 9.27
CA THR A 184 15.27 -12.61 9.10
C THR A 184 16.68 -12.58 9.71
N GLN A 185 17.15 -11.42 10.22
CA GLN A 185 18.51 -11.27 10.75
C GLN A 185 18.51 -10.64 12.16
N PRO A 186 19.44 -11.04 13.04
CA PRO A 186 19.52 -10.46 14.38
C PRO A 186 20.15 -9.05 14.40
N ARG A 187 20.71 -8.57 13.28
CA ARG A 187 21.49 -7.34 13.21
C ARG A 187 20.60 -6.09 13.19
N VAL A 188 21.03 -5.06 13.91
CA VAL A 188 20.38 -3.74 13.98
C VAL A 188 21.21 -2.72 13.20
N TYR A 189 20.56 -1.98 12.31
CA TYR A 189 21.19 -1.04 11.41
C TYR A 189 20.72 0.38 11.69
N ILE A 190 21.61 1.35 11.49
CA ILE A 190 21.25 2.76 11.37
C ILE A 190 21.03 3.05 9.89
N VAL A 191 19.95 3.75 9.60
CA VAL A 191 19.71 4.32 8.28
C VAL A 191 20.48 5.63 8.18
N THR A 192 21.44 5.69 7.27
CA THR A 192 22.24 6.89 7.02
C THR A 192 21.77 7.60 5.75
N GLN A 193 22.46 8.67 5.35
CA GLN A 193 22.15 9.38 4.11
C GLN A 193 22.21 8.41 2.91
N ASN A 194 21.49 8.74 1.84
CA ASN A 194 21.46 7.96 0.60
C ASN A 194 20.97 6.51 0.80
N ALA A 195 20.06 6.28 1.75
CA ALA A 195 19.48 4.96 2.03
C ALA A 195 20.52 3.87 2.36
N VAL A 196 21.63 4.22 3.02
CA VAL A 196 22.65 3.25 3.40
C VAL A 196 22.40 2.70 4.82
N LEU A 197 22.24 1.39 4.95
CA LEU A 197 22.15 0.66 6.21
C LEU A 197 23.55 0.36 6.74
N ARG A 198 23.84 0.83 7.95
CA ARG A 198 25.12 0.57 8.61
C ARG A 198 24.90 -0.18 9.92
N TRP A 199 25.50 -1.35 10.04
CA TRP A 199 25.32 -2.23 11.20
C TRP A 199 25.93 -1.61 12.46
N VAL A 200 25.14 -1.53 13.53
CA VAL A 200 25.62 -1.15 14.87
C VAL A 200 26.06 -2.41 15.60
N LYS A 201 27.37 -2.55 15.84
CA LYS A 201 27.95 -3.79 16.38
C LYS A 201 27.57 -4.06 17.84
N THR A 202 27.32 -3.03 18.65
CA THR A 202 27.11 -3.18 20.10
C THR A 202 25.91 -2.38 20.61
N GLU A 203 25.23 -2.92 21.63
CA GLU A 203 24.15 -2.22 22.35
C GLU A 203 24.66 -0.95 23.04
N ALA A 204 25.89 -0.97 23.58
CA ALA A 204 26.50 0.20 24.19
C ALA A 204 26.57 1.39 23.23
N LEU A 205 26.93 1.13 21.96
CA LEU A 205 26.96 2.15 20.92
C LEU A 205 25.55 2.65 20.56
N ALA A 206 24.56 1.75 20.45
CA ALA A 206 23.17 2.14 20.20
C ALA A 206 22.63 3.07 21.32
N LYS A 207 22.90 2.73 22.59
CA LYS A 207 22.59 3.57 23.76
C LYS A 207 23.28 4.92 23.71
N GLN A 208 24.55 4.95 23.28
CA GLN A 208 25.31 6.20 23.17
C GLN A 208 24.77 7.12 22.08
N LEU A 209 24.20 6.57 21.00
CA LEU A 209 23.69 7.33 19.85
C LEU A 209 22.23 7.78 20.03
N TYR A 210 21.39 6.91 20.58
CA TYR A 210 19.93 7.12 20.66
C TYR A 210 19.38 7.20 22.10
N GLY A 211 20.25 7.10 23.10
CA GLY A 211 19.88 7.16 24.51
C GLY A 211 19.31 5.85 25.06
N LYS A 212 18.80 5.92 26.29
CA LYS A 212 18.28 4.74 27.02
C LYS A 212 17.10 4.07 26.30
N GLN A 213 16.32 4.84 25.55
CA GLN A 213 15.13 4.38 24.82
C GLN A 213 15.44 3.85 23.41
N TRP A 214 16.70 3.63 23.04
CA TRP A 214 17.07 3.16 21.69
C TRP A 214 16.28 1.91 21.22
N LYS A 215 15.91 1.00 22.15
CA LYS A 215 15.13 -0.21 21.84
C LYS A 215 13.75 0.10 21.28
N THR A 216 13.12 1.20 21.70
CA THR A 216 11.79 1.61 21.21
C THR A 216 11.85 2.25 19.83
N LEU A 217 13.04 2.59 19.35
CA LEU A 217 13.28 3.16 18.03
C LEU A 217 13.65 2.10 16.98
N ILE A 218 13.66 0.81 17.36
CA ILE A 218 13.93 -0.29 16.44
C ILE A 218 12.64 -0.68 15.74
N ASP A 219 12.63 -0.52 14.42
CA ASP A 219 11.57 -1.00 13.57
C ASP A 219 12.00 -2.24 12.77
N ASP A 220 11.07 -3.20 12.64
CA ASP A 220 11.25 -4.32 11.72
C ASP A 220 11.04 -3.86 10.27
N LEU A 221 12.10 -4.00 9.47
CA LEU A 221 12.10 -3.73 8.04
C LEU A 221 11.78 -5.04 7.28
N PRO A 222 10.68 -5.08 6.51
CA PRO A 222 10.38 -6.19 5.61
C PRO A 222 11.46 -6.36 4.53
N THR A 223 11.73 -7.60 4.14
CA THR A 223 12.75 -7.93 3.12
C THR A 223 12.47 -7.26 1.77
N ASP A 224 11.20 -7.08 1.39
CA ASP A 224 10.81 -6.43 0.13
C ASP A 224 11.14 -4.93 0.06
N ILE A 225 11.31 -4.29 1.21
CA ILE A 225 11.71 -2.88 1.32
C ILE A 225 13.22 -2.77 1.47
N MET A 226 13.88 -3.81 2.00
CA MET A 226 15.35 -3.86 2.12
C MET A 226 16.07 -3.63 0.79
N LYS A 227 15.47 -4.02 -0.35
CA LYS A 227 16.04 -3.79 -1.68
C LYS A 227 16.21 -2.31 -2.06
N ASP A 228 15.52 -1.41 -1.38
CA ASP A 228 15.67 0.04 -1.57
C ASP A 228 16.90 0.60 -0.83
N TYR A 229 17.64 -0.25 -0.10
CA TYR A 229 18.77 0.14 0.72
C TYR A 229 20.07 -0.49 0.23
N GLN A 230 21.16 0.21 0.49
CA GLN A 230 22.51 -0.29 0.31
C GLN A 230 23.11 -0.68 1.65
N ILE A 231 23.83 -1.80 1.74
CA ILE A 231 24.55 -2.18 2.95
C ILE A 231 25.91 -1.49 2.95
N GLY A 232 26.15 -0.64 3.93
CA GLY A 232 27.41 0.07 4.12
C GLY A 232 28.31 -0.56 5.17
N MET A 233 29.48 0.04 5.36
CA MET A 233 30.41 -0.36 6.40
C MET A 233 29.77 -0.30 7.80
N PRO A 234 30.07 -1.28 8.68
CA PRO A 234 29.57 -1.27 10.04
C PRO A 234 30.10 -0.07 10.82
N ILE A 235 29.42 0.25 11.92
CA ILE A 235 29.77 1.31 12.85
C ILE A 235 30.30 0.63 14.11
N ALA A 236 31.58 0.86 14.39
CA ALA A 236 32.27 0.36 15.58
C ALA A 236 32.33 1.41 16.69
N GLN A 237 32.32 2.69 16.32
CA GLN A 237 32.46 3.82 17.24
C GLN A 237 31.70 5.04 16.76
N LYS A 238 31.47 5.99 17.66
CA LYS A 238 30.68 7.21 17.39
C LYS A 238 31.28 8.10 16.29
N SER A 239 32.61 8.16 16.18
CA SER A 239 33.32 8.92 15.13
C SER A 239 33.05 8.41 13.72
N ASP A 240 32.66 7.15 13.56
CA ASP A 240 32.27 6.57 12.26
C ASP A 240 31.00 7.21 11.68
N ILE A 241 30.28 8.00 12.49
CA ILE A 241 29.10 8.77 12.09
C ILE A 241 29.28 10.27 12.36
N SER A 242 30.36 10.83 11.84
CA SER A 242 30.65 12.28 11.85
C SER A 242 29.49 13.17 11.33
N ASN A 243 28.61 12.64 10.47
CA ASN A 243 27.48 13.37 9.89
C ASN A 243 26.16 13.27 10.67
N VAL A 244 26.01 12.36 11.64
CA VAL A 244 24.79 12.24 12.48
C VAL A 244 24.60 13.48 13.34
N GLN A 245 25.66 13.91 14.03
CA GLN A 245 25.56 14.95 15.05
C GLN A 245 25.29 16.33 14.48
N LYS A 246 25.77 16.65 13.27
CA LYS A 246 25.42 17.92 12.60
C LYS A 246 23.90 18.04 12.37
N ASN A 247 23.23 16.94 12.06
CA ASN A 247 21.80 16.94 11.73
C ASN A 247 20.90 16.87 12.98
N ILE A 248 21.30 16.12 14.02
CA ILE A 248 20.60 16.09 15.30
C ILE A 248 20.76 17.44 16.04
N ALA A 249 21.98 18.02 16.04
CA ALA A 249 22.24 19.32 16.64
C ALA A 249 21.42 20.44 15.98
N ARG A 250 21.29 20.45 14.64
CA ARG A 250 20.40 21.38 13.94
C ARG A 250 18.95 21.24 14.36
N LYS A 251 18.42 20.01 14.44
CA LYS A 251 17.02 19.77 14.81
C LYS A 251 16.71 20.17 16.26
N ASN A 252 17.66 19.99 17.17
CA ASN A 252 17.53 20.42 18.56
C ASN A 252 17.74 21.92 18.76
N ALA A 253 18.44 22.61 17.85
CA ALA A 253 18.65 24.07 17.89
C ALA A 253 17.50 24.87 17.24
N THR A 254 16.60 24.21 16.50
CA THR A 254 15.45 24.86 15.82
C THR A 254 14.12 24.50 16.49
N ARG A 255 14.16 23.92 17.69
CA ARG A 255 13.00 23.57 18.51
C ARG A 255 13.06 24.35 19.82
#